data_AF-A0A2D2B442-F1
#
_entry.id   AF-A0A2D2B442-F1
#
_cell.length_a   1.000
_cell.length_b   1.000
_cell.length_c   1.000
_cell.angle_alpha   90.00
_cell.angle_beta   90.00
_cell.angle_gamma   90.00
#
_symmetry.space_group_name_H-M   'P 1'
#
loop_
_entity.id
_entity.type
_entity.pdbx_description
1 polymer ?
#
loop_
_entity_poly.entity_id
_entity_poly.type
_entity_poly.pdbx_seq_one_letter_code
_entity_poly.pdbx_strand_id
1 'polypeptide(L)'
;MGRYEGAGGYVDCFAVTLPGRFTQTAYIEAFYTTALFKLERLVLALLVARPSTDDEARRLAAGETEAFAAWTVEARGEDQILLCDFQGASRSWLMSAATEAATTLYFGTALVPRRKTGGLGFGFRVMVPFHRLYARALLRATARRLAAA
;
A
#
# COMPACT_ATOMS: atom_id res chain seq x y z
N MET A 1 4.40 -5.39 -10.22
CA MET A 1 3.12 -6.11 -10.09
C MET A 1 2.95 -7.27 -11.06
N GLY A 2 3.25 -7.14 -12.36
CA GLY A 2 3.06 -8.23 -13.35
C GLY A 2 3.74 -9.58 -13.00
N ARG A 3 4.82 -9.57 -12.21
CA ARG A 3 5.44 -10.79 -11.67
C ARG A 3 4.50 -11.67 -10.84
N TYR A 4 3.49 -11.08 -10.17
CA TYR A 4 2.57 -11.81 -9.29
C TYR A 4 1.26 -12.23 -9.97
N GLU A 5 1.00 -11.79 -11.20
CA GLU A 5 -0.22 -12.13 -11.94
C GLU A 5 -0.26 -13.61 -12.37
N GLY A 6 0.90 -14.18 -12.75
CA GLY A 6 0.99 -15.54 -13.31
C GLY A 6 0.85 -16.71 -12.32
N ALA A 7 0.68 -16.46 -11.02
CA ALA A 7 0.72 -17.51 -9.99
C ALA A 7 -0.66 -17.95 -9.45
N GLY A 8 -1.76 -17.67 -10.16
CA GLY A 8 -3.12 -17.85 -9.63
C GLY A 8 -3.45 -16.87 -8.49
N GLY A 9 -2.67 -15.79 -8.41
CA GLY A 9 -2.84 -14.66 -7.51
C GLY A 9 -3.86 -13.66 -8.02
N TYR A 10 -4.26 -12.76 -7.13
CA TYR A 10 -5.09 -11.61 -7.49
C TYR A 10 -4.22 -10.36 -7.46
N VAL A 11 -4.32 -9.53 -8.50
CA VAL A 11 -3.63 -8.24 -8.57
C VAL A 11 -4.64 -7.15 -8.90
N ASP A 12 -4.49 -6.01 -8.26
CA ASP A 12 -5.13 -4.77 -8.69
C ASP A 12 -4.16 -3.59 -8.65
N CYS A 13 -4.54 -2.54 -9.38
CA CYS A 13 -3.86 -1.26 -9.39
C CYS A 13 -4.90 -0.16 -9.57
N PHE A 14 -4.85 0.83 -8.70
CA PHE A 14 -5.68 2.03 -8.75
C PHE A 14 -4.78 3.25 -8.84
N ALA A 15 -5.26 4.28 -9.53
CA ALA A 15 -4.56 5.53 -9.69
C ALA A 15 -5.46 6.72 -9.35
N VAL A 16 -4.86 7.81 -8.86
CA VAL A 16 -5.49 9.12 -8.76
C VAL A 16 -4.48 10.18 -9.16
N THR A 17 -4.91 11.14 -9.98
CA THR A 17 -4.09 12.28 -10.38
C THR A 17 -4.57 13.52 -9.64
N LEU A 18 -3.63 14.30 -9.12
CA LEU A 18 -3.88 15.55 -8.43
C LEU A 18 -2.92 16.65 -8.92
N PRO A 19 -3.36 17.92 -8.98
CA PRO A 19 -2.48 19.04 -9.31
C PRO A 19 -1.35 19.20 -8.30
N GLY A 20 -0.19 19.66 -8.77
CA GLY A 20 1.00 19.85 -7.95
C GLY A 20 2.02 18.70 -8.05
N ARG A 21 3.23 18.96 -7.56
CA ARG A 21 4.37 18.03 -7.60
C ARG A 21 4.64 17.48 -6.21
N PHE A 22 4.34 16.20 -6.00
CA PHE A 22 4.54 15.51 -4.73
C PHE A 22 5.61 14.42 -4.87
N THR A 23 6.48 14.34 -3.88
CA THR A 23 7.54 13.32 -3.84
C THR A 23 7.00 11.96 -3.40
N GLN A 24 7.74 10.89 -3.70
CA GLN A 24 7.43 9.55 -3.22
C GLN A 24 7.43 9.48 -1.69
N THR A 25 8.36 10.17 -1.03
CA THR A 25 8.40 10.29 0.44
C THR A 25 7.11 10.90 0.99
N ALA A 26 6.66 12.04 0.42
CA ALA A 26 5.42 12.67 0.83
C ALA A 26 4.20 11.75 0.61
N TYR A 27 4.19 10.99 -0.50
CA TYR A 27 3.15 10.02 -0.77
C TYR A 27 3.11 8.89 0.28
N ILE A 28 4.24 8.25 0.57
CA ILE A 28 4.33 7.16 1.56
C ILE A 28 3.88 7.64 2.95
N GLU A 29 4.37 8.81 3.40
CA GLU A 29 3.99 9.37 4.69
C GLU A 29 2.48 9.69 4.72
N ALA A 30 1.96 10.38 3.70
CA ALA A 30 0.55 10.74 3.64
C ALA A 30 -0.36 9.51 3.64
N PHE A 31 0.02 8.46 2.91
CA PHE A 31 -0.73 7.21 2.81
C PHE A 31 -0.86 6.52 4.18
N TYR A 32 0.26 6.32 4.88
CA TYR A 32 0.30 5.61 6.16
C TYR A 32 -0.15 6.44 7.37
N THR A 33 -0.39 7.74 7.18
CA THR A 33 -0.90 8.65 8.22
C THR A 33 -2.35 9.09 8.00
N THR A 34 -3.05 8.55 6.98
CA THR A 34 -4.49 8.79 6.81
C THR A 34 -5.29 8.24 8.00
N ALA A 35 -6.43 8.88 8.33
CA ALA A 35 -7.32 8.37 9.38
C ALA A 35 -7.84 6.95 9.08
N LEU A 36 -8.09 6.65 7.79
CA LEU A 36 -8.51 5.33 7.34
C LEU A 36 -7.44 4.27 7.64
N PHE A 37 -6.17 4.54 7.36
CA PHE A 37 -5.09 3.61 7.69
C PHE A 37 -4.82 3.52 9.18
N LYS A 38 -5.04 4.59 9.95
CA LYS A 38 -4.91 4.54 11.42
C LYS A 38 -5.91 3.58 12.05
N LEU A 39 -7.10 3.42 11.48
CA LEU A 39 -8.05 2.36 11.88
C LEU A 39 -7.48 0.97 11.60
N GLU A 40 -6.88 0.77 10.43
CA GLU A 40 -6.19 -0.49 10.11
C GLU A 40 -5.05 -0.77 11.09
N ARG A 41 -4.24 0.24 11.44
CA ARG A 41 -3.17 0.10 12.45
C ARG A 41 -3.70 -0.33 13.81
N LEU A 42 -4.86 0.17 14.22
CA LEU A 42 -5.51 -0.27 15.46
C LEU A 42 -5.92 -1.75 15.36
N VAL A 43 -6.51 -2.15 14.23
CA VAL A 43 -6.87 -3.55 13.98
C VAL A 43 -5.64 -4.46 13.99
N LEU A 44 -4.54 -4.04 13.37
CA LEU A 44 -3.28 -4.79 13.35
C LEU A 44 -2.61 -4.87 14.73
N ALA A 45 -2.66 -3.79 15.51
CA ALA A 45 -2.18 -3.78 16.88
C ALA A 45 -2.97 -4.76 17.75
N LEU A 46 -4.29 -4.80 17.61
CA LEU A 46 -5.18 -5.62 18.45
C LEU A 46 -5.22 -7.09 18.02
N LEU A 47 -5.32 -7.38 16.72
CA LEU A 47 -5.55 -8.73 16.21
C LEU A 47 -4.28 -9.48 15.83
N VAL A 48 -3.19 -8.76 15.53
CA VAL A 48 -1.94 -9.35 15.04
C VAL A 48 -0.74 -8.97 15.91
N ALA A 49 -0.93 -8.17 16.97
CA ALA A 49 0.12 -7.67 17.84
C ALA A 49 1.26 -6.96 17.08
N ARG A 50 0.92 -6.25 16.00
CA ARG A 50 1.87 -5.46 15.18
C ARG A 50 1.48 -3.98 15.22
N PRO A 51 1.73 -3.27 16.33
CA PRO A 51 1.51 -1.85 16.39
C PRO A 51 2.45 -1.11 15.43
N SER A 52 2.06 0.09 15.04
CA SER A 52 2.93 1.04 14.34
C SER A 52 2.58 2.47 14.73
N THR A 53 3.49 3.40 14.47
CA THR A 53 3.44 4.83 14.79
C THR A 53 3.51 5.69 13.53
N ASP A 54 3.11 6.97 13.64
CA ASP A 54 3.30 7.93 12.55
C ASP A 54 4.79 8.19 12.31
N ASP A 55 5.62 8.10 13.35
CA ASP A 55 7.07 8.23 13.25
C ASP A 55 7.69 7.11 12.41
N GLU A 56 7.30 5.85 12.65
CA GLU A 56 7.74 4.72 11.82
C GLU A 56 7.31 4.87 10.36
N ALA A 57 6.15 5.47 10.09
CA ALA A 57 5.72 5.77 8.73
C ALA A 57 6.63 6.82 8.05
N ARG A 58 7.07 7.84 8.79
CA ARG A 58 8.03 8.84 8.29
C ARG A 58 9.39 8.21 8.03
N ARG A 59 9.89 7.40 8.96
CA ARG A 59 11.16 6.68 8.81
C ARG A 59 11.12 5.73 7.61
N LEU A 60 9.99 5.06 7.37
CA LEU A 60 9.78 4.23 6.18
C LEU A 60 9.80 5.08 4.90
N ALA A 61 9.13 6.23 4.91
CA ALA A 61 9.09 7.16 3.78
C ALA A 61 10.47 7.74 3.45
N ALA A 62 11.29 8.03 4.47
CA ALA A 62 12.66 8.52 4.35
C ALA A 62 13.66 7.41 3.94
N GLY A 63 13.26 6.13 4.00
CA GLY A 63 14.14 5.00 3.72
C GLY A 63 15.06 4.62 4.88
N GLU A 64 14.79 5.12 6.09
CA GLU A 64 15.56 4.84 7.31
C GLU A 64 15.20 3.50 7.97
N THR A 65 14.10 2.87 7.54
CA THR A 65 13.69 1.54 7.98
C THR A 65 13.14 0.73 6.81
N GLU A 66 13.35 -0.57 6.88
CA GLU A 66 12.77 -1.55 5.96
C GLU A 66 11.60 -2.32 6.57
N ALA A 67 11.29 -2.11 7.86
CA ALA A 67 10.19 -2.75 8.56
C ALA A 67 9.16 -1.72 9.05
N PHE A 68 7.88 -2.04 8.85
CA PHE A 68 6.75 -1.20 9.26
C PHE A 68 5.53 -2.06 9.58
N ALA A 69 5.05 -2.04 10.84
CA ALA A 69 3.93 -2.84 11.30
C ALA A 69 4.05 -4.35 10.93
N ALA A 70 3.14 -4.84 10.10
CA ALA A 70 3.08 -6.20 9.59
C ALA A 70 3.83 -6.38 8.25
N TRP A 71 4.51 -5.35 7.76
CA TRP A 71 5.16 -5.33 6.45
C TRP A 71 6.69 -5.15 6.52
N THR A 72 7.35 -5.64 5.48
CA THR A 72 8.78 -5.44 5.20
C THR A 72 8.95 -4.98 3.76
N VAL A 73 9.91 -4.10 3.50
CA VAL A 73 10.25 -3.62 2.16
C VAL A 73 10.82 -4.78 1.35
N GLU A 74 10.13 -5.14 0.27
CA GLU A 74 10.58 -6.17 -0.68
C GLU A 74 11.41 -5.55 -1.81
N ALA A 75 11.05 -4.34 -2.24
CA ALA A 75 11.83 -3.57 -3.20
C ALA A 75 11.57 -2.06 -3.04
N ARG A 76 12.56 -1.25 -3.38
CA ARG A 76 12.47 0.21 -3.36
C ARG A 76 13.12 0.79 -4.62
N GLY A 77 12.46 1.77 -5.21
CA GLY A 77 12.99 2.65 -6.24
C GLY A 77 12.84 4.11 -5.83
N GLU A 78 13.28 5.02 -6.68
CA GLU A 78 13.20 6.48 -6.44
C GLU A 78 11.75 6.96 -6.28
N ASP A 79 10.86 6.42 -7.12
CA ASP A 79 9.47 6.82 -7.27
C ASP A 79 8.47 5.75 -6.80
N GLN A 80 8.97 4.67 -6.20
CA GLN A 80 8.13 3.53 -5.84
C GLN A 80 8.66 2.71 -4.68
N ILE A 81 7.76 2.03 -3.99
CA ILE A 81 8.06 1.07 -2.93
C ILE A 81 7.13 -0.14 -3.04
N LEU A 82 7.68 -1.32 -2.79
CA LEU A 82 6.97 -2.58 -2.68
C LEU A 82 7.16 -3.14 -1.28
N LEU A 83 6.06 -3.42 -0.60
CA LEU A 83 6.03 -3.96 0.75
C LEU A 83 5.38 -5.34 0.72
N CYS A 84 5.96 -6.29 1.44
CA CYS A 84 5.42 -7.63 1.63
C CYS A 84 4.92 -7.78 3.06
N ASP A 85 3.76 -8.42 3.25
CA ASP A 85 3.33 -8.79 4.60
C ASP A 85 4.25 -9.86 5.20
N PHE A 86 4.24 -9.97 6.53
CA PHE A 86 5.02 -10.93 7.31
C PHE A 86 4.70 -12.41 7.00
N GLN A 87 3.58 -12.68 6.31
CA GLN A 87 3.14 -14.02 5.94
C GLN A 87 3.54 -14.40 4.52
N GLY A 88 4.10 -13.46 3.74
CA GLY A 88 4.38 -13.61 2.33
C GLY A 88 3.12 -13.75 1.48
N ALA A 89 1.95 -13.35 1.96
CA ALA A 89 0.66 -13.58 1.31
C ALA A 89 0.17 -12.38 0.50
N SER A 90 0.52 -11.16 0.91
CA SER A 90 0.14 -9.92 0.23
C SER A 90 1.33 -9.01 -0.02
N ARG A 91 1.26 -8.23 -1.11
CA ARG A 91 2.13 -7.10 -1.39
C ARG A 91 1.32 -5.84 -1.58
N SER A 92 1.85 -4.75 -1.05
CA SER A 92 1.38 -3.38 -1.25
C SER A 92 2.42 -2.62 -2.05
N TRP A 93 2.03 -2.07 -3.20
CA TRP A 93 2.89 -1.28 -4.05
C TRP A 93 2.38 0.16 -4.11
N LEU A 94 3.26 1.11 -3.84
CA LEU A 94 2.98 2.53 -3.90
C LEU A 94 3.97 3.17 -4.87
N MET A 95 3.47 3.91 -5.86
CA MET A 95 4.31 4.67 -6.80
C MET A 95 3.73 6.07 -7.01
N SER A 96 4.59 7.08 -7.09
CA SER A 96 4.23 8.41 -7.55
C SER A 96 4.87 8.70 -8.91
N ALA A 97 4.08 9.21 -9.85
CA ALA A 97 4.57 9.67 -11.14
C ALA A 97 4.28 11.18 -11.25
N ALA A 98 5.31 11.98 -11.05
CA ALA A 98 5.19 13.44 -11.10
C ALA A 98 5.50 13.98 -12.50
N THR A 99 4.69 14.94 -12.93
CA THR A 99 4.92 15.82 -14.08
C THR A 99 5.13 17.26 -13.57
N GLU A 100 5.31 18.22 -14.48
CA GLU A 100 5.45 19.63 -14.08
C GLU A 100 4.18 20.19 -13.41
N ALA A 101 2.99 19.75 -13.83
CA ALA A 101 1.72 20.32 -13.38
C ALA A 101 0.93 19.44 -12.40
N ALA A 102 1.18 18.12 -12.41
CA ALA A 102 0.38 17.16 -11.66
C ALA A 102 1.20 15.94 -11.23
N THR A 103 0.73 15.27 -10.19
CA THR A 103 1.26 13.98 -9.73
C THR A 103 0.18 12.91 -9.86
N THR A 104 0.54 11.75 -10.37
CA THR A 104 -0.32 10.57 -10.34
C THR A 104 0.18 9.60 -9.28
N LEU A 105 -0.69 9.23 -8.34
CA LEU A 105 -0.40 8.28 -7.28
C LEU A 105 -1.01 6.94 -7.67
N TYR A 106 -0.20 5.89 -7.62
CA TYR A 106 -0.60 4.52 -7.87
C TYR A 106 -0.55 3.72 -6.58
N PHE A 107 -1.63 2.99 -6.31
CA PHE A 107 -1.67 1.98 -5.27
C PHE A 107 -2.08 0.65 -5.87
N GLY A 108 -1.20 -0.34 -5.78
CA GLY A 108 -1.47 -1.70 -6.22
C GLY A 108 -1.39 -2.69 -5.08
N THR A 109 -2.19 -3.75 -5.17
CA THR A 109 -2.13 -4.89 -4.27
C THR A 109 -1.91 -6.17 -5.06
N ALA A 110 -1.06 -7.05 -4.56
CA ALA A 110 -0.92 -8.41 -5.08
C ALA A 110 -1.14 -9.43 -3.94
N LEU A 111 -2.12 -10.30 -4.10
CA LEU A 111 -2.40 -11.43 -3.22
C LEU A 111 -1.85 -12.69 -3.87
N VAL A 112 -0.91 -13.34 -3.21
CA VAL A 112 -0.22 -14.53 -3.72
C VAL A 112 -0.66 -15.74 -2.88
N PRO A 113 -1.19 -16.81 -3.52
CA PRO A 113 -1.56 -18.01 -2.79
C PRO A 113 -0.32 -18.67 -2.18
N ARG A 114 -0.41 -19.07 -0.90
CA ARG A 114 0.71 -19.68 -0.16
C ARG A 114 1.07 -21.09 -0.64
N ARG A 115 0.20 -21.75 -1.42
CA ARG A 115 0.43 -23.07 -2.01
C ARG A 115 0.43 -22.94 -3.54
N LYS A 116 1.43 -23.53 -4.21
CA LYS A 116 1.53 -23.55 -5.68
C LYS A 116 0.35 -24.27 -6.35
N THR A 117 -0.36 -25.13 -5.60
CA THR A 117 -1.52 -25.89 -6.04
C THR A 117 -2.71 -25.51 -5.17
N GLY A 118 -3.58 -24.64 -5.69
CA GLY A 118 -4.75 -24.10 -5.03
C GLY A 118 -4.75 -22.58 -5.11
N GLY A 119 -5.49 -22.03 -6.08
CA GLY A 119 -5.66 -20.58 -6.22
C GLY A 119 -6.26 -19.92 -4.97
N LEU A 120 -6.50 -18.61 -5.03
CA LEU A 120 -7.15 -17.88 -3.93
C LEU A 120 -8.44 -18.59 -3.46
N GLY A 121 -8.44 -19.07 -2.22
CA GLY A 121 -9.59 -19.74 -1.61
C GLY A 121 -10.84 -18.86 -1.61
N PHE A 122 -12.03 -19.46 -1.46
CA PHE A 122 -13.32 -18.77 -1.55
C PHE A 122 -13.41 -17.49 -0.70
N GLY A 123 -12.87 -17.52 0.53
CA GLY A 123 -12.83 -16.34 1.41
C GLY A 123 -12.11 -15.14 0.82
N PHE A 124 -11.02 -15.34 0.08
CA PHE A 124 -10.33 -14.25 -0.63
C PHE A 124 -11.21 -13.63 -1.72
N ARG A 125 -11.95 -14.46 -2.47
CA ARG A 125 -12.83 -13.98 -3.55
C ARG A 125 -13.94 -13.07 -3.05
N VAL A 126 -14.45 -13.32 -1.84
CA VAL A 126 -15.43 -12.44 -1.16
C VAL A 126 -14.79 -11.15 -0.67
N MET A 127 -13.54 -11.19 -0.21
CA MET A 127 -12.84 -10.01 0.34
C MET A 127 -12.34 -9.04 -0.74
N VAL A 128 -12.05 -9.54 -1.95
CA VAL A 128 -11.60 -8.72 -3.10
C VAL A 128 -12.44 -7.45 -3.34
N PRO A 129 -13.78 -7.49 -3.47
CA PRO A 129 -14.56 -6.27 -3.68
C PRO A 129 -14.43 -5.25 -2.54
N PHE A 130 -14.37 -5.70 -1.29
CA PHE A 130 -14.13 -4.81 -0.14
C PHE A 130 -12.75 -4.19 -0.20
N HIS A 131 -11.73 -4.98 -0.53
CA HIS A 131 -10.36 -4.51 -0.74
C HIS A 131 -10.29 -3.44 -1.83
N ARG A 132 -10.96 -3.65 -2.98
CA ARG A 132 -11.00 -2.66 -4.06
C ARG A 132 -11.59 -1.33 -3.61
N LEU A 133 -12.68 -1.38 -2.83
CA LEU A 133 -13.31 -0.18 -2.28
C LEU A 133 -12.37 0.52 -1.28
N TYR A 134 -11.79 -0.26 -0.38
CA TYR A 134 -10.82 0.20 0.61
C TYR A 134 -9.62 0.88 -0.03
N ALA A 135 -8.96 0.21 -0.98
CA ALA A 135 -7.80 0.71 -1.72
C ALA A 135 -8.08 2.04 -2.42
N ARG A 136 -9.24 2.16 -3.09
CA ARG A 136 -9.67 3.41 -3.73
C ARG A 136 -9.97 4.51 -2.72
N ALA A 137 -10.61 4.19 -1.60
CA ALA A 137 -10.90 5.15 -0.55
C ALA A 137 -9.61 5.68 0.09
N LEU A 138 -8.64 4.80 0.35
CA LEU A 138 -7.34 5.14 0.91
C LEU A 138 -6.53 6.02 -0.03
N LEU A 139 -6.52 5.69 -1.33
CA LEU A 139 -5.84 6.50 -2.34
C LEU A 139 -6.45 7.90 -2.46
N ARG A 140 -7.79 8.02 -2.42
CA ARG A 140 -8.49 9.32 -2.39
C ARG A 140 -8.22 10.10 -1.11
N ALA A 141 -8.20 9.45 0.05
CA ALA A 141 -7.87 10.09 1.32
C ALA A 141 -6.43 10.62 1.31
N THR A 142 -5.50 9.86 0.72
CA THR A 142 -4.10 10.28 0.56
C THR A 142 -3.98 11.51 -0.33
N ALA A 143 -4.64 11.51 -1.49
CA ALA A 143 -4.65 12.67 -2.39
C ALA A 143 -5.24 13.93 -1.73
N ARG A 144 -6.34 13.79 -0.98
CA ARG A 144 -6.93 14.91 -0.22
C ARG A 144 -5.98 15.45 0.85
N ARG A 145 -5.24 14.57 1.53
CA ARG A 145 -4.26 14.96 2.53
C ARG A 145 -3.09 15.73 1.91
N LEU A 146 -2.58 15.26 0.78
CA LEU A 146 -1.50 15.93 0.05
C LEU A 146 -1.92 17.30 -0.49
N ALA A 147 -3.14 17.41 -1.01
CA ALA A 147 -3.67 18.69 -1.50
C ALA A 147 -3.97 19.71 -0.40
N ALA A 148 -4.01 19.28 0.87
CA ALA A 148 -4.27 20.14 2.04
C ALA A 148 -3.02 20.45 2.87
N ALA A 149 -1.86 19.89 2.49
CA ALA A 149 -0.57 20.13 3.13
C ALA A 149 0.16 21.27 2.42
#